data_AF-A0A1H7NTP9-F1
#
_entry.id   AF-A0A1H7NTP9-F1
#
_cell.length_a   1.000
_cell.length_b   1.000
_cell.length_c   1.000
_cell.angle_alpha   90.00
_cell.angle_beta   90.00
_cell.angle_gamma   90.00
#
_symmetry.space_group_name_H-M   'P 1'
#
loop_
_entity.id
_entity.type
_entity.pdbx_description
1 polymer ?
#
loop_
_entity_poly.entity_id
_entity_poly.type
_entity_poly.pdbx_seq_one_letter_code
_entity_poly.pdbx_strand_id
1 'polypeptide(L)' 'MEIEPHNTSEVEVWFVAEDPGRTRVELEHRNLDRHGPGWQSVAEGVGHDQGWPLYLDRYAALFGDRG' A
#
# COMPACT_ATOMS: atom_id res chain seq x y z
N MET A 1 -10.69 -8.21 -12.20
CA MET A 1 -9.36 -7.73 -12.65
C MET A 1 -9.62 -6.78 -13.78
N GLU A 2 -9.23 -5.52 -13.63
CA GLU A 2 -9.40 -4.57 -14.72
C GLU A 2 -8.51 -4.95 -15.88
N ILE A 3 -9.12 -5.02 -17.06
CA ILE A 3 -8.47 -5.42 -18.31
C ILE A 3 -8.03 -4.18 -19.10
N GLU A 4 -8.50 -3.02 -18.67
CA GLU A 4 -8.29 -1.74 -19.32
C GLU A 4 -7.24 -0.93 -18.55
N PRO A 5 -6.02 -0.76 -19.08
CA PRO A 5 -4.91 -0.13 -18.36
C PRO A 5 -5.22 1.28 -17.86
N HIS A 6 -6.08 2.05 -18.54
CA HIS A 6 -6.38 3.43 -18.16
C HIS A 6 -7.22 3.57 -16.89
N ASN A 7 -7.87 2.50 -16.44
CA ASN A 7 -8.62 2.53 -15.20
C ASN A 7 -7.79 2.10 -13.97
N THR A 8 -6.56 1.62 -14.18
CA THR A 8 -5.72 1.11 -13.09
C THR A 8 -5.16 2.22 -12.21
N SER A 9 -5.20 2.01 -10.89
CA SER A 9 -4.46 2.82 -9.91
C SER A 9 -3.02 2.35 -9.78
N GLU A 10 -2.17 3.17 -9.18
CA GLU A 10 -0.75 2.89 -9.01
C GLU A 10 -0.38 2.82 -7.53
N VAL A 11 0.44 1.84 -7.18
CA VAL A 11 1.04 1.72 -5.85
C VAL A 11 2.54 1.88 -6.02
N GLU A 12 3.10 2.94 -5.46
CA GLU A 12 4.53 3.19 -5.42
C GLU A 12 5.05 2.87 -4.02
N VAL A 13 6.17 2.15 -3.96
CA VAL A 13 6.78 1.72 -2.69
C VAL A 13 8.25 2.07 -2.71
N TRP A 14 8.68 2.85 -1.72
CA TRP A 14 10.08 3.17 -1.49
C TRP A 14 10.63 2.40 -0.29
N PHE A 15 11.80 1.80 -0.49
CA PHE A 15 12.58 1.17 0.57
C PHE A 15 13.74 2.09 0.91
N VAL A 16 13.66 2.75 2.05
CA VAL A 16 14.65 3.72 2.52
C VAL A 16 15.46 3.06 3.63
N ALA A 17 16.78 2.92 3.43
CA ALA A 17 17.65 2.44 4.50
C ALA A 17 17.68 3.49 5.64
N GLU A 18 17.29 3.10 6.85
CA GLU A 18 17.40 3.94 8.05
C GLU A 18 18.68 3.59 8.83
N ASP A 19 19.02 2.30 8.94
CA ASP A 19 20.22 1.76 9.59
C ASP A 19 20.67 0.47 8.88
N PRO A 20 21.87 -0.09 9.16
CA PRO A 20 22.38 -1.31 8.51
C PRO A 20 21.49 -2.57 8.62
N GLY A 21 20.50 -2.58 9.52
CA GLY A 21 19.54 -3.66 9.68
C GLY A 21 18.07 -3.22 9.66
N ARG A 22 17.80 -1.95 9.32
CA ARG A 22 16.47 -1.35 9.38
C ARG A 22 16.16 -0.58 8.10
N THR A 23 15.04 -0.94 7.48
CA THR A 23 14.52 -0.28 6.27
C THR A 23 13.16 0.29 6.60
N ARG A 24 12.96 1.59 6.34
CA ARG A 24 11.63 2.20 6.31
C ARG A 24 10.99 1.94 4.96
N VAL A 25 9.76 1.46 4.99
CA VAL A 25 8.93 1.29 3.80
C VAL A 25 7.95 2.47 3.76
N GLU A 26 7.97 3.22 2.67
CA GLU A 26 7.00 4.28 2.38
C GLU A 26 6.13 3.81 1.21
N LEU A 27 4.82 4.01 1.30
CA LEU A 27 3.87 3.59 0.27
C LEU A 27 2.95 4.75 -0.10
N GLU A 28 2.85 5.04 -1.39
CA GLU A 28 1.84 5.94 -1.97
C GLU A 28 0.89 5.12 -2.86
N HIS A 29 -0.42 5.30 -2.69
CA HIS A 29 -1.43 4.76 -3.60
C HIS A 29 -2.15 5.93 -4.28
N ARG A 30 -1.93 6.09 -5.59
CA ARG A 30 -2.43 7.23 -6.37
C ARG A 30 -3.31 6.80 -7.54
N ASN A 31 -3.95 7.79 -8.16
CA ASN A 31 -4.85 7.61 -9.30
C ASN A 31 -6.05 6.69 -9.00
N LEU A 32 -6.55 6.72 -7.76
CA LEU A 32 -7.69 5.92 -7.33
C LEU A 32 -8.98 6.31 -8.06
N ASP A 33 -9.12 7.56 -8.47
CA ASP A 33 -10.24 8.08 -9.27
C ASP A 33 -10.43 7.37 -10.61
N ARG A 34 -9.37 6.72 -11.15
CA ARG A 34 -9.43 5.93 -12.38
C ARG A 34 -10.34 4.70 -12.28
N HIS A 35 -10.67 4.24 -11.06
CA HIS A 35 -11.64 3.16 -10.84
C HIS A 35 -13.09 3.56 -11.17
N GLY A 36 -13.35 4.81 -11.55
CA GLY A 36 -14.65 5.28 -11.98
C GLY A 36 -15.62 5.57 -10.83
N PRO A 37 -16.94 5.63 -11.09
CA PRO A 37 -17.93 5.93 -10.06
C PRO A 37 -17.83 4.97 -8.86
N GLY A 38 -17.67 5.54 -7.66
CA GLY A 38 -17.52 4.76 -6.42
C GLY A 38 -16.08 4.54 -5.98
N TRP A 39 -15.08 5.09 -6.67
CA TRP A 39 -13.66 4.98 -6.30
C TRP A 39 -13.35 5.40 -4.86
N GLN A 40 -14.16 6.29 -4.27
CA GLN A 40 -13.99 6.73 -2.89
C GLN A 40 -14.10 5.56 -1.90
N SER A 41 -14.95 4.56 -2.19
CA SER A 41 -15.04 3.35 -1.37
C SER A 41 -13.75 2.53 -1.44
N VAL A 42 -13.05 2.55 -2.57
CA VAL A 42 -11.70 1.95 -2.70
C VAL A 42 -10.72 2.73 -1.83
N ALA A 43 -10.71 4.07 -1.91
CA ALA A 43 -9.84 4.93 -1.10
C ALA A 43 -10.06 4.74 0.41
N GLU A 44 -11.32 4.72 0.85
CA GLU A 44 -11.69 4.42 2.24
C GLU A 44 -11.23 3.03 2.64
N GLY A 45 -11.48 2.01 1.81
CA GLY A 45 -11.10 0.63 2.10
C GLY A 45 -9.59 0.43 2.24
N VAL A 46 -8.79 1.00 1.34
CA VAL A 46 -7.33 0.88 1.42
C VAL A 46 -6.71 1.74 2.53
N GLY A 47 -7.38 2.83 2.93
CA GLY A 47 -6.95 3.71 4.02
C GLY A 47 -7.39 3.26 5.41
N HIS A 48 -8.38 2.37 5.53
CA HIS A 48 -8.89 1.86 6.81
C HIS A 48 -7.91 0.88 7.47
N ASP A 49 -8.10 0.60 8.75
CA ASP A 49 -7.35 -0.38 9.56
C ASP A 49 -7.31 -1.81 8.99
N GLN A 50 -8.11 -2.15 7.98
CA GLN A 50 -8.08 -3.46 7.31
C GLN A 50 -7.50 -3.39 5.88
N GLY A 51 -7.07 -2.20 5.46
CA GLY A 51 -6.41 -1.91 4.19
C GLY A 51 -4.89 -1.95 4.31
N TRP A 52 -4.20 -0.98 3.71
CA TRP A 52 -2.74 -0.89 3.72
C TRP A 52 -2.10 -0.94 5.11
N PRO A 53 -2.61 -0.24 6.14
CA PRO A 53 -2.05 -0.31 7.49
C PRO A 53 -1.87 -1.74 8.01
N LEU A 54 -2.92 -2.57 7.90
CA LEU A 54 -2.87 -3.97 8.34
C LEU A 54 -1.81 -4.80 7.60
N TYR A 55 -1.71 -4.63 6.28
CA TYR A 55 -0.77 -5.41 5.49
C TYR A 55 0.67 -4.95 5.68
N LEU A 56 0.90 -3.65 5.92
CA LEU A 56 2.22 -3.13 6.28
C LEU A 56 2.66 -3.64 7.66
N ASP A 57 1.74 -3.68 8.64
CA ASP A 57 2.02 -4.26 9.96
C ASP A 57 2.35 -5.75 9.87
N ARG A 58 1.56 -6.51 9.10
CA ARG A 58 1.81 -7.94 8.84
C ARG A 58 3.15 -8.17 8.15
N TYR A 59 3.50 -7.34 7.16
CA TYR A 59 4.79 -7.41 6.50
C TYR A 59 5.94 -7.13 7.47
N ALA A 60 5.84 -6.08 8.28
CA ALA A 60 6.83 -5.76 9.31
C ALA A 60 7.01 -6.90 10.32
N ALA A 61 5.92 -7.56 10.72
CA ALA A 61 5.96 -8.69 11.65
C ALA A 61 6.80 -9.88 11.14
N LEU A 62 6.90 -10.09 9.82
CA LEU A 62 7.77 -11.13 9.24
C LEU A 62 9.26 -10.92 9.56
N PHE A 63 9.64 -9.70 9.94
CA PHE A 63 11.02 -9.32 10.25
C PHE A 63 11.22 -8.99 11.74
N GLY A 64 10.12 -8.77 12.49
CA GLY A 64 10.13 -8.45 13.92
C GLY A 64 10.51 -9.61 14.84
N ASP A 65 10.45 -10.85 14.34
CA ASP A 65 10.74 -12.08 15.11
C ASP A 65 12.21 -12.56 14.98
N ARG A 66 13.11 -11.81 14.34
CA ARG A 66 14.56 -12.08 14.44
C ARG A 66 15.12 -11.50 15.74
N GLY A 67 14.81 -12.17 16.84
CA GLY A 67 15.67 -12.21 18.03
C GLY A 67 16.90 -13.09 17.80
#